data_AF-A0AAD6N8Z0-F1
#
_entry.id   AF-A0AAD6N8Z0-F1
#
_cell.length_a   1.000
_cell.length_b   1.000
_cell.length_c   1.000
_cell.angle_alpha   90.00
_cell.angle_beta   90.00
_cell.angle_gamma   90.00
#
_symmetry.space_group_name_H-M   'P 1'
#
loop_
_entity.id
_entity.type
_entity.pdbx_description
1 polymer ?
#
loop_
_entity_poly.entity_id
_entity_poly.type
_entity_poly.pdbx_seq_one_letter_code
_entity_poly.pdbx_strand_id
1 'polypeptide(L)'
;MSLYNAASSAGNIIGPLLFNAKDKPAYTPGLRACLGIFGALTAIVLIQWANLWVLNKQQARRRVRNGKKAEIVDHSMQSQYHGMDEGNQEEAGQETVQVGDNAFQDLTDRQNDEFVYIY
;
A
#
# COMPACT_ATOMS: atom_id res chain seq x y z
N MET A 1 17.39 -0.83 -7.57
CA MET A 1 17.80 -2.09 -8.25
C MET A 1 18.92 -2.83 -7.54
N SER A 2 20.03 -2.18 -7.15
CA SER A 2 21.17 -2.87 -6.48
C SER A 2 20.78 -3.65 -5.21
N LEU A 3 19.97 -3.04 -4.33
CA LEU A 3 19.53 -3.68 -3.09
C LEU A 3 18.66 -4.93 -3.33
N TYR A 4 17.75 -4.85 -4.30
CA TYR A 4 16.92 -6.00 -4.69
C TYR A 4 17.79 -7.15 -5.21
N ASN A 5 18.77 -6.86 -6.07
CA ASN A 5 19.66 -7.87 -6.63
C ASN A 5 20.53 -8.52 -5.54
N ALA A 6 21.00 -7.74 -4.56
CA ALA A 6 21.75 -8.25 -3.42
C ALA A 6 20.89 -9.19 -2.56
N ALA A 7 19.66 -8.79 -2.23
CA ALA A 7 18.73 -9.60 -1.44
C ALA A 7 18.34 -10.90 -2.15
N SER A 8 18.03 -10.83 -3.44
CA SER A 8 17.70 -12.00 -4.28
C SER A 8 18.86 -12.99 -4.34
N SER A 9 20.09 -12.49 -4.58
CA SER A 9 21.28 -13.33 -4.61
C SER A 9 21.56 -13.98 -3.26
N ALA A 10 21.41 -13.23 -2.15
CA ALA A 10 21.56 -13.77 -0.80
C ALA A 10 20.54 -14.88 -0.52
N GLY A 11 19.27 -14.70 -0.90
CA GLY A 11 18.23 -15.72 -0.76
C GLY A 11 18.56 -17.01 -1.50
N ASN A 12 19.06 -16.91 -2.73
CA ASN A 12 19.46 -18.07 -3.53
C ASN A 12 20.65 -18.84 -2.93
N ILE A 13 21.57 -18.16 -2.24
CA ILE A 13 22.71 -18.78 -1.56
C ILE A 13 22.27 -19.43 -0.24
N ILE A 14 21.46 -18.73 0.56
CA ILE A 14 21.06 -19.16 1.89
C ILE A 14 20.01 -20.29 1.81
N GLY A 15 19.12 -20.25 0.83
CA GLY A 15 18.00 -21.21 0.69
C GLY A 15 18.42 -22.68 0.78
N PRO A 16 19.39 -23.16 -0.02
CA PRO A 16 19.87 -24.54 0.05
C PRO A 16 20.57 -24.87 1.38
N LEU A 17 21.22 -23.89 2.02
CA LEU A 17 21.96 -24.09 3.28
C LEU A 17 21.04 -24.35 4.48
N LEU A 18 19.73 -24.06 4.38
CA LEU A 18 18.76 -24.39 5.42
C LEU A 18 18.57 -25.91 5.62
N PHE A 19 18.92 -26.73 4.62
CA PHE A 19 18.65 -28.17 4.63
C PHE A 19 19.96 -28.95 4.74
N ASN A 20 20.16 -29.64 5.87
CA ASN A 20 21.32 -30.49 6.07
C ASN A 20 20.95 -31.98 5.96
N ALA A 21 21.81 -32.77 5.30
CA ALA A 21 21.63 -34.22 5.19
C ALA A 21 21.60 -34.94 6.56
N LYS A 22 22.17 -34.33 7.60
CA LYS A 22 22.12 -34.83 8.99
C LYS A 22 20.72 -34.84 9.58
N ASP A 23 19.81 -34.03 9.05
CA ASP A 23 18.44 -33.87 9.57
C ASP A 23 17.41 -34.75 8.84
N LYS A 24 17.88 -35.69 8.01
CA LYS A 24 17.03 -36.66 7.30
C LYS A 24 16.24 -37.55 8.29
N PRO A 25 15.02 -37.99 7.93
CA PRO A 25 14.27 -37.70 6.71
C PRO A 25 13.39 -36.43 6.78
N ALA A 26 13.18 -35.88 7.98
CA ALA A 26 12.15 -34.87 8.21
C ALA A 26 12.62 -33.42 8.04
N TYR A 27 13.94 -33.15 8.13
CA TYR A 27 14.54 -31.81 7.98
C TYR A 27 13.87 -30.71 8.82
N THR A 28 13.46 -31.07 10.04
CA THR A 28 12.69 -30.18 10.92
C THR A 28 13.33 -28.80 11.17
N PRO A 29 14.67 -28.64 11.25
CA PRO A 29 15.27 -27.31 11.44
C PRO A 29 15.08 -26.40 10.21
N GLY A 30 15.30 -26.93 9.00
CA GLY A 30 15.12 -26.19 7.76
C GLY A 30 13.66 -25.79 7.54
N LEU A 31 12.72 -26.70 7.83
CA LEU A 31 11.28 -26.41 7.72
C LEU A 31 10.84 -25.31 8.69
N ARG A 32 11.32 -25.33 9.94
CA ARG A 32 11.06 -24.27 10.93
C ARG A 32 11.61 -22.92 10.46
N ALA A 33 12.81 -22.90 9.88
CA ALA A 33 13.38 -21.68 9.31
C ALA A 33 12.54 -21.13 8.15
N CYS A 34 12.09 -21.98 7.23
CA CYS A 34 11.18 -21.57 6.15
C CYS A 34 9.87 -20.96 6.70
N LEU A 35 9.25 -21.60 7.69
CA LEU A 35 8.04 -21.07 8.34
C LEU A 35 8.30 -19.72 9.02
N GLY A 36 9.46 -19.55 9.65
CA GLY A 36 9.87 -18.27 10.22
C GLY A 36 10.00 -17.17 9.18
N ILE A 37 10.59 -17.46 8.02
CA ILE A 37 10.71 -16.50 6.90
C ILE A 37 9.34 -16.12 6.36
N PHE A 38 8.44 -17.08 6.16
CA PHE A 38 7.06 -16.80 5.74
C PHE A 38 6.30 -15.96 6.76
N GLY A 39 6.42 -16.29 8.05
CA GLY A 39 5.82 -15.50 9.13
C GLY A 39 6.33 -14.06 9.15
N ALA A 40 7.64 -13.85 8.96
CA ALA A 40 8.23 -12.52 8.85
C ALA A 40 7.71 -11.76 7.62
N LEU A 41 7.58 -12.42 6.47
CA LEU A 41 6.99 -11.82 5.26
C LEU A 41 5.56 -11.36 5.51
N THR A 42 4.71 -12.22 6.10
CA THR A 42 3.34 -11.86 6.46
C THR A 42 3.30 -10.66 7.41
N ALA A 43 4.16 -10.62 8.42
CA ALA A 43 4.25 -9.49 9.34
C ALA A 43 4.62 -8.18 8.61
N ILE A 44 5.59 -8.21 7.69
CA ILE A 44 5.99 -7.03 6.90
C ILE A 44 4.83 -6.54 6.03
N VAL A 45 4.08 -7.44 5.39
CA VAL A 45 2.89 -7.07 4.59
C VAL A 45 1.83 -6.40 5.45
N LEU A 46 1.54 -6.94 6.65
CA LEU A 46 0.59 -6.33 7.58
C LEU A 46 1.05 -4.96 8.08
N ILE A 47 2.35 -4.79 8.34
CA ILE A 47 2.94 -3.50 8.71
C ILE A 47 2.79 -2.49 7.56
N GLN A 48 3.03 -2.91 6.33
CA GLN A 48 2.86 -2.05 5.15
C GLN A 48 1.40 -1.62 4.99
N TRP A 49 0.46 -2.56 5.10
CA TRP A 49 -0.98 -2.27 5.06
C TRP A 49 -1.39 -1.28 6.16
N ALA A 50 -0.97 -1.52 7.41
CA ALA A 50 -1.24 -0.62 8.53
C ALA A 50 -0.63 0.78 8.31
N ASN A 51 0.56 0.87 7.72
CA ASN A 51 1.19 2.14 7.38
C ASN A 51 0.35 2.92 6.36
N LEU A 52 -0.12 2.27 5.28
CA LEU A 52 -0.99 2.91 4.28
C LEU A 52 -2.31 3.40 4.89
N TRP A 53 -2.92 2.59 5.75
CA TRP A 53 -4.12 2.98 6.48
C TRP A 53 -3.90 4.20 7.37
N VAL A 54 -2.79 4.25 8.11
CA VAL A 54 -2.41 5.41 8.94
C VAL A 54 -2.20 6.65 8.10
N LEU A 55 -1.56 6.53 6.93
CA LEU A 55 -1.33 7.65 6.02
C LEU A 55 -2.65 8.20 5.47
N ASN A 56 -3.58 7.34 5.06
CA ASN A 56 -4.93 7.78 4.65
C ASN A 56 -5.68 8.50 5.77
N LYS A 57 -5.58 8.01 7.01
CA LYS A 57 -6.20 8.68 8.17
C LYS A 57 -5.59 10.05 8.44
N GLN A 58 -4.29 10.23 8.21
CA GLN A 58 -3.65 11.54 8.31
C GLN A 58 -4.10 12.48 7.19
N GLN A 59 -4.23 11.98 5.96
CA GLN A 59 -4.73 12.79 4.84
C GLN A 59 -6.17 13.23 5.06
N ALA A 60 -7.06 12.35 5.54
CA ALA A 60 -8.44 12.72 5.89
C ALA A 60 -8.50 13.90 6.89
N ARG A 61 -7.61 13.91 7.90
CA ARG A 61 -7.51 15.03 8.86
C ARG A 61 -7.02 16.33 8.22
N ARG A 62 -6.11 16.24 7.24
CA ARG A 62 -5.60 17.41 6.51
C ARG A 62 -6.66 18.02 5.60
N ARG A 63 -7.47 17.18 4.93
CA ARG A 63 -8.61 17.62 4.11
C ARG A 63 -9.62 18.42 4.91
N VAL A 64 -10.04 17.89 6.07
CA VAL A 64 -10.99 18.59 6.95
C VAL A 64 -10.44 19.96 7.39
N ARG A 65 -9.13 20.05 7.68
CA ARG A 65 -8.50 21.34 8.02
C ARG A 65 -8.47 22.31 6.83
N ASN A 66 -8.33 21.80 5.62
CA ASN A 66 -8.35 22.58 4.39
C ASN A 66 -9.78 22.88 3.89
N GLY A 67 -10.81 22.50 4.66
CA GLY A 67 -12.22 22.72 4.30
C GLY A 67 -12.81 21.71 3.32
N LYS A 68 -12.07 20.64 2.97
CA LYS A 68 -12.52 19.59 2.04
C LYS A 68 -13.19 18.41 2.79
N LYS A 69 -14.03 17.64 2.11
CA LYS A 69 -14.63 16.40 2.66
C LYS A 69 -13.53 15.43 3.10
N ALA A 70 -13.75 14.74 4.22
CA ALA A 70 -12.77 13.83 4.82
C ALA A 70 -12.48 12.60 3.95
N GLU A 71 -13.53 12.09 3.30
CA GLU A 71 -13.50 10.92 2.43
C GLU A 71 -13.66 11.39 0.98
N ILE A 72 -12.65 11.11 0.16
CA ILE A 72 -12.63 11.36 -1.27
C ILE A 72 -12.50 9.99 -1.92
N VAL A 73 -13.41 9.68 -2.84
CA VAL A 73 -13.35 8.44 -3.63
C VAL A 73 -12.46 8.69 -4.83
N ASP A 74 -11.37 7.94 -4.94
CA ASP A 74 -10.54 7.97 -6.13
C ASP A 74 -11.20 7.12 -7.24
N HIS A 75 -11.64 7.79 -8.30
CA HIS A 75 -12.28 7.16 -9.46
C HIS A 75 -11.27 6.70 -10.53
N SER A 76 -9.99 7.09 -10.42
CA SER A 76 -8.97 6.85 -11.47
C SER A 76 -8.72 5.36 -11.75
N MET A 77 -8.97 4.50 -10.76
CA MET A 77 -8.78 3.05 -10.82
C MET A 77 -10.08 2.25 -10.88
N GLN A 78 -11.23 2.90 -11.11
CA GLN A 78 -12.52 2.21 -11.27
C GLN A 78 -12.65 1.63 -12.70
N SER A 79 -13.27 0.46 -12.82
CA SER A 79 -13.46 -0.22 -14.11
C SER A 79 -14.43 0.50 -15.05
N GLN A 80 -15.34 1.29 -14.48
CA GLN A 80 -16.28 2.12 -15.20
C GLN A 80 -15.82 3.57 -15.12
N TYR A 81 -15.71 4.22 -16.28
CA TYR A 81 -15.40 5.64 -16.35
C TYR A 81 -16.61 6.42 -15.82
N HIS A 82 -16.46 7.03 -14.65
CA HIS A 82 -17.36 8.08 -14.20
C HIS A 82 -16.85 9.40 -14.75
N GLY A 83 -17.58 10.00 -15.69
CA GLY A 83 -17.29 11.37 -16.10
C GLY A 83 -17.33 12.29 -14.88
N MET A 84 -16.49 13.33 -14.89
CA MET A 84 -16.41 14.32 -13.79
C MET A 84 -17.76 14.94 -13.40
N ASP A 85 -18.78 14.84 -14.26
CA ASP A 85 -20.15 15.33 -14.03
C ASP A 85 -21.13 14.27 -13.49
N GLU A 86 -20.89 12.98 -13.69
CA GLU A 86 -21.93 11.94 -13.48
C GLU A 86 -21.90 11.31 -12.08
N GLY A 87 -20.78 11.40 -11.35
CA GLY A 87 -20.67 10.87 -9.98
C GLY A 87 -20.97 11.88 -8.86
N ASN A 88 -21.10 13.16 -9.19
CA ASN A 88 -21.21 14.25 -8.20
C ASN A 88 -22.65 14.73 -7.96
N GLN A 89 -23.65 14.15 -8.65
CA GLN A 89 -25.05 14.58 -8.56
C GLN A 89 -25.92 13.72 -7.65
N GLU A 90 -25.53 12.49 -7.29
CA GLU A 90 -26.44 11.59 -6.57
C GLU A 90 -26.27 11.55 -5.04
N GLU A 91 -25.22 12.17 -4.47
CA GLU A 91 -25.12 12.30 -3.01
C GLU A 91 -24.95 13.76 -2.54
N ALA A 92 -26.12 14.41 -2.46
CA ALA A 92 -26.46 15.47 -1.50
C ALA A 92 -25.71 16.82 -1.62
N GLY A 93 -26.28 17.72 -2.41
CA GLY A 93 -26.83 19.00 -1.90
C GLY A 93 -25.92 20.06 -1.24
N GLN A 94 -24.61 19.89 -1.13
CA GLN A 94 -23.73 20.91 -0.53
C GLN A 94 -22.28 20.82 -1.02
N GLU A 95 -21.82 21.95 -1.56
CA GLU A 95 -20.45 22.32 -1.93
C GLU A 95 -19.71 21.33 -2.84
N THR A 96 -19.64 21.74 -4.12
CA THR A 96 -18.82 21.14 -5.17
C THR A 96 -17.40 20.84 -4.66
N VAL A 97 -17.11 19.57 -4.43
CA VAL A 97 -15.74 19.10 -4.24
C VAL A 97 -15.06 19.25 -5.61
N GLN A 98 -14.29 20.32 -5.80
CA GLN A 98 -13.37 20.45 -6.94
C GLN A 98 -12.22 19.46 -6.73
N VAL A 99 -12.46 18.19 -7.07
CA VAL A 99 -11.41 17.18 -7.16
C VAL A 99 -10.60 17.50 -8.43
N GLY A 100 -9.29 17.74 -8.28
CA GLY A 100 -8.41 18.02 -9.42
C GLY A 100 -7.70 19.38 -9.42
N ASP A 101 -7.87 20.23 -8.41
CA ASP A 101 -7.12 21.50 -8.30
C ASP A 101 -5.60 21.28 -8.26
N ASN A 102 -5.20 20.14 -7.69
CA ASN A 102 -3.81 19.72 -7.58
C ASN A 102 -3.36 18.79 -8.73
N ALA A 103 -4.22 18.47 -9.70
CA ALA A 103 -3.92 17.47 -10.74
C ALA A 103 -2.79 17.91 -11.69
N PHE A 104 -2.64 19.23 -11.91
CA PHE A 104 -1.57 19.80 -12.72
C PHE A 104 -0.35 20.23 -11.91
N GLN A 105 -0.41 20.11 -10.58
CA GLN A 105 0.69 20.48 -9.69
C GLN A 105 1.57 19.26 -9.45
N ASP A 106 2.89 19.42 -9.60
CA ASP A 106 3.88 18.35 -9.33
C ASP A 106 4.07 18.18 -7.81
N LEU A 107 3.05 17.63 -7.16
CA LEU A 107 3.01 17.38 -5.72
C LEU A 107 3.28 15.91 -5.43
N THR A 108 4.11 15.66 -4.43
CA THR A 108 4.28 14.30 -3.90
C THR A 108 3.02 13.82 -3.17
N ASP A 109 2.86 12.51 -3.04
CA ASP A 109 1.78 11.82 -2.32
C ASP A 109 1.52 12.39 -0.90
N ARG A 110 2.58 12.80 -0.19
CA ARG A 110 2.49 13.41 1.15
C ARG A 110 2.11 14.88 1.14
N GLN A 111 2.29 15.58 0.02
CA GLN A 111 1.98 17.00 -0.16
C GLN A 111 0.57 17.18 -0.72
N ASN A 112 0.14 16.30 -1.62
CA ASN A 112 -1.20 16.31 -2.17
C ASN A 112 -2.20 15.76 -1.14
N ASP A 113 -3.12 16.61 -0.68
CA ASP A 113 -4.18 16.22 0.25
C ASP A 113 -5.29 15.42 -0.46
N GLU A 114 -5.39 15.45 -1.78
CA GLU A 114 -6.33 14.66 -2.59
C GLU A 114 -5.82 13.24 -2.86
N PHE A 115 -4.54 12.96 -2.62
CA PHE A 115 -3.98 11.62 -2.85
C PHE A 115 -4.58 10.58 -1.91
N VAL A 116 -4.99 9.44 -2.45
CA VAL A 116 -5.55 8.30 -1.71
C VAL A 116 -4.60 7.12 -1.84
N TYR A 117 -4.12 6.60 -0.71
CA TYR A 117 -3.30 5.39 -0.69
C TYR A 117 -4.20 4.16 -0.89
N ILE A 118 -3.94 3.38 -1.92
CA ILE A 118 -4.65 2.13 -2.18
C ILE A 118 -3.99 1.02 -1.34
N TYR A 119 -4.80 0.20 -0.67
CA TYR A 119 -4.34 -0.88 0.20
C TYR A 119 -5.23 -2.11 0.08
#